data_AF-A0A6L3MJI1-F1
#
_entry.id   AF-A0A6L3MJI1-F1
#
_cell.length_a   1.000
_cell.length_b   1.000
_cell.length_c   1.000
_cell.angle_alpha   90.00
_cell.angle_beta   90.00
_cell.angle_gamma   90.00
#
_symmetry.space_group_name_H-M   'P 1'
#
loop_
_entity.id
_entity.type
_entity.pdbx_description
1 polymer ?
#
loop_
_entity_poly.entity_id
_entity_poly.type
_entity_poly.pdbx_seq_one_letter_code
_entity_poly.pdbx_strand_id
1 'polypeptide(L)'
;MNLKNAKTRMLSLDLKGCLYLNHFSHQQAVAQFFKMISRLGDGLFWYVMLFTVWLLQGFAYSLHILYVVLGGSIGTTLYKLLKKKTVRPRPYQVHQVIRLGERPLDHFSFPSGHTLHAVMATTVLGYIQPLLLILMLPFTLLVALSRMIL
;
A
#
# COMPACT_ATOMS: atom_id res chain seq x y z
N MET A 1 -27.11 -17.31 9.51
CA MET A 1 -26.05 -16.56 10.21
C MET A 1 -26.38 -15.07 10.12
N ASN A 2 -26.61 -14.39 11.24
CA ASN A 2 -27.14 -13.01 11.27
C ASN A 2 -26.06 -12.01 10.77
N LEU A 3 -26.38 -11.14 9.81
CA LEU A 3 -25.44 -10.20 9.16
C LEU A 3 -24.65 -9.35 10.17
N LYS A 4 -25.29 -8.99 11.29
CA LYS A 4 -24.64 -8.28 12.40
C LYS A 4 -23.52 -9.10 13.05
N ASN A 5 -23.74 -10.39 13.28
CA ASN A 5 -22.73 -11.26 13.90
C ASN A 5 -21.54 -11.52 12.95
N ALA A 6 -21.80 -11.64 11.65
CA ALA A 6 -20.74 -11.76 10.65
C ALA A 6 -19.84 -10.52 10.61
N LYS A 7 -20.45 -9.31 10.64
CA LYS A 7 -19.73 -8.04 10.67
C LYS A 7 -18.85 -7.90 11.92
N THR A 8 -19.38 -8.21 13.10
CA THR A 8 -18.61 -8.14 14.36
C THR A 8 -17.46 -9.14 14.38
N ARG A 9 -17.69 -10.36 13.87
CA ARG A 9 -16.66 -11.39 13.77
C ARG A 9 -15.52 -10.97 12.83
N MET A 10 -15.85 -10.43 11.65
CA MET A 10 -14.85 -9.88 10.71
C MET A 10 -14.02 -8.75 11.33
N LEU A 11 -14.67 -7.79 11.99
CA LEU A 11 -13.97 -6.68 12.68
C LEU A 11 -13.04 -7.19 13.78
N SER A 12 -13.46 -8.21 14.54
CA SER A 12 -12.64 -8.79 15.60
C SER A 12 -11.42 -9.54 15.07
N LEU A 13 -11.54 -10.21 13.91
CA LEU A 13 -10.43 -10.89 13.26
C LEU A 13 -9.43 -9.90 12.67
N ASP A 14 -9.92 -8.84 12.02
CA ASP A 14 -9.10 -7.74 11.51
C ASP A 14 -8.29 -7.07 12.63
N LEU A 15 -8.93 -6.79 13.77
CA LEU A 15 -8.26 -6.22 14.93
C LEU A 15 -7.19 -7.17 15.51
N LYS A 16 -7.50 -8.46 15.67
CA LYS A 16 -6.54 -9.45 16.17
C LYS A 16 -5.33 -9.59 15.25
N GLY A 17 -5.55 -9.63 13.94
CA GLY A 17 -4.48 -9.67 12.94
C GLY A 17 -3.59 -8.43 13.01
N CYS A 18 -4.20 -7.24 13.09
CA CYS A 18 -3.47 -5.98 13.21
C CYS A 18 -2.65 -5.91 14.51
N LEU A 19 -3.22 -6.32 15.66
CA LEU A 19 -2.49 -6.33 16.93
C LEU A 19 -1.33 -7.34 16.93
N TYR A 20 -1.53 -8.53 16.37
CA TYR A 20 -0.48 -9.54 16.25
C TYR A 20 0.68 -9.04 15.37
N LEU A 21 0.36 -8.45 14.22
CA LEU A 21 1.38 -7.92 13.30
C LEU A 21 2.09 -6.68 13.86
N ASN A 22 1.37 -5.79 14.54
CA ASN A 22 1.97 -4.63 15.20
C ASN A 22 2.87 -5.03 16.38
N HIS A 23 2.67 -6.19 17.01
CA HIS A 23 3.59 -6.65 18.06
C HIS A 23 5.05 -6.72 17.56
N PHE A 24 5.26 -7.06 16.28
CA PHE A 24 6.60 -7.07 15.68
C PHE A 24 7.25 -5.68 15.60
N SER A 25 6.48 -4.59 15.67
CA SER A 25 7.00 -3.20 15.70
C SER A 25 7.67 -2.82 17.03
N HIS A 26 7.49 -3.63 18.06
CA HIS A 26 8.22 -3.46 19.33
C HIS A 26 9.72 -3.76 19.15
N GLN A 27 10.10 -4.62 18.21
CA GLN A 27 11.50 -4.83 17.85
C GLN A 27 12.00 -3.70 16.94
N GLN A 28 13.02 -2.97 17.41
CA GLN A 28 13.50 -1.76 16.74
C GLN A 28 14.05 -2.03 15.33
N ALA A 29 14.73 -3.17 15.12
CA ALA A 29 15.22 -3.58 13.81
C ALA A 29 14.07 -3.81 12.81
N VAL A 30 13.02 -4.52 13.24
CA VAL A 30 11.84 -4.80 12.41
C VAL A 30 11.09 -3.52 12.08
N ALA A 31 10.90 -2.64 13.06
CA ALA A 31 10.29 -1.33 12.85
C ALA A 31 11.08 -0.48 11.84
N GLN A 32 12.41 -0.44 11.93
CA GLN A 32 13.25 0.32 10.99
C GLN A 32 13.20 -0.27 9.57
N PHE A 33 13.24 -1.59 9.44
CA PHE A 33 13.13 -2.27 8.14
C PHE A 33 11.80 -1.95 7.45
N PHE A 34 10.67 -2.09 8.16
CA PHE A 34 9.37 -1.79 7.58
C PHE A 34 9.15 -0.30 7.33
N LYS A 35 9.78 0.60 8.10
CA LYS A 35 9.77 2.06 7.81
C LYS A 35 10.46 2.36 6.50
N MET A 36 11.63 1.75 6.27
CA MET A 36 12.35 1.90 5.01
C MET A 36 11.50 1.39 3.85
N ILE A 37 10.88 0.22 3.97
CA ILE A 37 9.96 -0.31 2.95
C ILE A 37 8.78 0.62 2.72
N SER A 38 8.16 1.15 3.77
CA SER A 38 7.03 2.07 3.65
C SER A 38 7.42 3.33 2.86
N ARG A 39 8.57 3.93 3.19
CA ARG A 39 9.11 5.10 2.47
C ARG A 39 9.49 4.81 1.02
N LEU A 40 10.05 3.63 0.75
CA LEU A 40 10.33 3.22 -0.63
C LEU A 40 9.03 3.01 -1.41
N GLY A 41 8.02 2.46 -0.76
CA GLY A 41 6.66 2.27 -1.30
C GLY A 41 5.90 3.56 -1.56
N ASP A 42 6.28 4.68 -0.94
CA ASP A 42 5.67 6.00 -1.16
C ASP A 42 5.92 6.55 -2.57
N GLY A 43 7.01 6.14 -3.24
CA GLY A 43 7.26 6.61 -4.60
C GLY A 43 8.61 6.21 -5.19
N LEU A 44 9.69 6.24 -4.40
CA LEU A 44 11.04 6.07 -4.94
C LEU A 44 11.20 4.75 -5.70
N PHE A 45 10.69 3.65 -5.13
CA PHE A 45 10.75 2.35 -5.79
C PHE A 45 10.02 2.36 -7.15
N TRP A 46 8.83 2.95 -7.20
CA TRP A 46 8.02 3.00 -8.43
C TRP A 46 8.64 3.89 -9.50
N TYR A 47 9.25 5.01 -9.12
CA TYR A 47 9.99 5.86 -10.06
C TYR A 47 11.20 5.15 -10.66
N VAL A 48 11.94 4.38 -9.85
CA VAL A 48 13.06 3.57 -10.34
C VAL A 48 12.55 2.48 -11.30
N MET A 49 11.47 1.77 -10.97
CA MET A 49 10.90 0.76 -11.87
C MET A 49 10.41 1.37 -13.19
N LEU A 50 9.75 2.53 -13.14
CA LEU A 50 9.30 3.24 -14.34
C LEU A 50 10.48 3.66 -15.22
N PHE A 51 11.57 4.16 -14.61
CA PHE A 51 12.79 4.53 -15.32
C PHE A 51 13.47 3.32 -15.96
N THR A 52 13.52 2.19 -15.27
CA THR A 52 14.03 0.93 -15.82
C THR A 52 13.22 0.47 -17.04
N VAL A 53 11.88 0.56 -16.99
CA VAL A 53 11.03 0.25 -18.15
C VAL A 53 11.33 1.18 -19.32
N TRP A 54 11.49 2.48 -19.05
CA TRP A 54 11.83 3.46 -20.09
C TRP A 54 13.19 3.18 -20.75
N LEU A 55 14.22 2.82 -19.98
CA LEU A 55 15.52 2.44 -20.51
C LEU A 55 15.46 1.17 -21.38
N LEU A 56 14.65 0.18 -20.99
CA LEU A 56 14.54 -1.09 -21.71
C LEU A 56 13.72 -0.99 -23.01
N GLN A 57 12.67 -0.15 -23.02
CA GLN A 57 11.76 -0.01 -24.16
C GLN A 57 12.10 1.17 -25.10
N GLY A 58 12.96 2.09 -24.65
CA GLY A 58 13.42 3.24 -25.41
C GLY A 58 12.38 4.35 -25.61
N PHE A 59 12.75 5.36 -26.41
CA PHE A 59 11.95 6.58 -26.61
C PHE A 59 10.57 6.35 -27.22
N ALA A 60 10.36 5.26 -27.96
CA ALA A 60 9.04 4.92 -28.52
C ALA A 60 7.98 4.64 -27.42
N TYR A 61 8.42 4.29 -26.20
CA TYR A 61 7.55 3.96 -25.09
C TYR A 61 7.05 5.19 -24.31
N SER A 62 7.54 6.38 -24.64
CA SER A 62 7.19 7.64 -23.95
C SER A 62 5.68 7.92 -23.91
N LEU A 63 4.98 7.65 -25.03
CA LEU A 63 3.53 7.82 -25.10
C LEU A 63 2.77 6.82 -24.22
N HIS A 64 3.26 5.58 -24.12
CA HIS A 64 2.67 4.56 -23.25
C HIS A 64 2.85 4.92 -21.78
N ILE A 65 4.01 5.49 -21.41
CA ILE A 65 4.24 6.02 -20.06
C ILE A 65 3.23 7.12 -19.73
N LEU A 66 2.89 8.00 -20.68
CA LEU A 66 1.87 9.02 -20.45
C LEU A 66 0.49 8.41 -20.15
N TYR A 67 0.09 7.35 -20.88
CA TYR A 67 -1.15 6.62 -20.57
C TYR A 67 -1.12 5.96 -19.19
N VAL A 68 0.03 5.38 -18.79
CA VAL A 68 0.21 4.79 -17.45
C VAL A 68 0.08 5.85 -16.36
N VAL A 69 0.70 7.02 -16.55
CA VAL A 69 0.65 8.12 -15.58
C VAL A 69 -0.76 8.71 -15.49
N LEU A 70 -1.45 8.88 -16.61
CA LEU A 70 -2.84 9.36 -16.65
C LEU A 70 -3.81 8.33 -16.04
N GLY A 71 -3.67 7.05 -16.36
CA GLY A 71 -4.47 5.98 -15.76
C GLY A 71 -4.25 5.89 -14.25
N GLY A 72 -2.99 5.97 -13.82
CA GLY A 72 -2.62 6.03 -12.41
C GLY A 72 -3.23 7.23 -11.68
N SER A 73 -3.19 8.43 -12.27
CA SER A 73 -3.73 9.64 -11.66
C SER A 73 -5.25 9.62 -11.54
N ILE A 74 -5.95 9.04 -12.53
CA ILE A 74 -7.40 8.77 -12.45
C ILE A 74 -7.69 7.79 -11.31
N GLY A 75 -6.92 6.70 -11.21
CA GLY A 75 -7.01 5.74 -10.10
C GLY A 75 -6.79 6.38 -8.73
N THR A 76 -5.79 7.26 -8.58
CA THR A 76 -5.54 8.02 -7.35
C THR A 76 -6.67 9.01 -7.05
N THR A 77 -7.29 9.60 -8.07
CA THR A 77 -8.42 10.51 -7.89
C THR A 77 -9.65 9.76 -7.41
N LEU A 78 -9.98 8.63 -8.04
CA LEU A 78 -11.08 7.75 -7.62
C LEU A 78 -10.87 7.22 -6.20
N TYR A 79 -9.63 6.87 -5.86
CA TYR A 79 -9.22 6.52 -4.50
C TYR A 79 -9.54 7.61 -3.48
N LYS A 80 -9.13 8.86 -3.75
CA LYS A 80 -9.38 9.99 -2.84
C LYS A 80 -10.88 10.23 -2.64
N LEU A 81 -11.68 10.03 -3.69
CA LEU A 81 -13.15 10.11 -3.61
C LEU A 81 -13.75 8.99 -2.75
N LEU A 82 -13.30 7.74 -2.92
CA LEU A 82 -13.74 6.61 -2.11
C LEU A 82 -13.35 6.77 -0.63
N LYS A 83 -12.16 7.28 -0.37
CA LYS A 83 -11.66 7.53 0.99
C LYS A 83 -12.45 8.61 1.72
N LYS A 84 -12.91 9.64 1.02
CA LYS A 84 -13.82 10.65 1.60
C LYS A 84 -15.18 10.05 2.02
N LYS A 85 -15.65 8.99 1.36
CA LYS A 85 -16.90 8.30 1.71
C LYS A 85 -16.73 7.26 2.82
N THR A 86 -15.54 6.66 2.93
CA THR A 86 -15.25 5.59 3.90
C THR A 86 -14.58 6.17 5.14
N VAL A 87 -15.39 6.76 6.02
CA VAL A 87 -14.99 7.40 7.29
C VAL A 87 -14.65 6.34 8.36
N ARG A 88 -13.78 5.36 8.01
CA ARG A 88 -13.34 4.33 8.96
C ARG A 88 -12.17 4.88 9.80
N PRO A 89 -12.30 5.02 11.13
CA PRO A 89 -11.20 5.46 11.98
C PRO A 89 -10.06 4.44 11.95
N ARG A 90 -8.82 4.89 12.16
CA ARG A 90 -7.65 4.01 12.18
C ARG A 90 -7.57 3.24 13.50
N PRO A 91 -7.04 2.00 13.50
CA PRO A 91 -6.88 1.21 14.73
C PRO A 91 -6.19 1.97 15.87
N TYR A 92 -5.14 2.77 15.58
CA TYR A 92 -4.43 3.57 16.59
C TYR A 92 -5.28 4.66 17.26
N GLN A 93 -6.33 5.14 16.59
CA GLN A 93 -7.25 6.15 17.13
C GLN A 93 -8.25 5.54 18.10
N VAL A 94 -8.45 4.23 18.03
CA VAL A 94 -9.44 3.48 18.82
C VAL A 94 -8.75 2.65 19.92
N HIS A 95 -7.51 2.21 19.68
CA HIS A 95 -6.74 1.38 20.61
C HIS A 95 -5.36 1.98 20.88
N GLN A 96 -5.18 2.55 22.07
CA GLN A 96 -3.92 3.18 22.51
C GLN A 96 -2.73 2.23 22.65
N VAL A 97 -2.96 0.92 22.58
CA VAL A 97 -1.91 -0.12 22.64
C VAL A 97 -1.07 -0.15 21.36
N ILE A 98 -1.54 0.48 20.28
CA ILE A 98 -0.87 0.48 18.98
C ILE A 98 0.22 1.56 18.95
N ARG A 99 1.48 1.12 18.90
CA ARG A 99 2.63 2.02 18.74
C ARG A 99 2.59 2.61 17.33
N LEU A 100 2.52 3.94 17.22
CA LEU A 100 2.54 4.63 15.93
C LEU A 100 3.96 4.59 15.35
N GLY A 101 4.20 3.74 14.36
CA GLY A 101 5.52 3.58 13.75
C GLY A 101 5.91 4.80 12.89
N GLU A 102 5.00 5.26 12.04
CA GLU A 102 5.16 6.44 11.18
C GLU A 102 3.88 7.29 11.17
N ARG A 103 4.03 8.60 10.95
CA ARG A 103 2.91 9.52 10.90
C ARG A 103 2.07 9.17 9.65
N PRO A 104 0.83 8.69 9.80
CA PRO A 104 0.04 8.31 8.64
C PRO A 104 -0.30 9.54 7.81
N LEU A 105 -0.06 9.47 6.51
CA LEU A 105 -0.37 10.53 5.54
C LEU A 105 -1.86 10.90 5.47
N ASP A 106 -2.76 10.09 6.05
CA ASP A 106 -4.21 10.31 6.00
C ASP A 106 -4.93 9.81 7.26
N HIS A 107 -6.00 10.50 7.63
CA HIS A 107 -6.81 10.24 8.83
C HIS A 107 -7.59 8.90 8.78
N PHE A 108 -8.09 8.49 7.61
CA PHE A 108 -8.90 7.27 7.46
C PHE A 108 -8.08 6.03 7.11
N SER A 109 -8.48 4.87 7.64
CA SER A 109 -7.77 3.59 7.49
C SER A 109 -8.12 2.84 6.21
N PHE A 110 -9.27 3.13 5.61
CA PHE A 110 -9.76 2.41 4.44
C PHE A 110 -10.02 3.36 3.27
N PRO A 111 -9.65 2.98 2.03
CA PRO A 111 -8.69 1.93 1.68
C PRO A 111 -7.22 2.37 1.90
N SER A 112 -6.30 1.41 2.00
CA SER A 112 -4.85 1.69 2.15
C SER A 112 -4.29 2.30 0.87
N GLY A 113 -3.84 3.56 0.95
CA GLY A 113 -3.31 4.29 -0.20
C GLY A 113 -2.05 3.64 -0.78
N HIS A 114 -1.07 3.30 0.06
CA HIS A 114 0.19 2.71 -0.41
C HIS A 114 -0.02 1.34 -1.05
N THR A 115 -0.89 0.51 -0.46
CA THR A 115 -1.18 -0.81 -1.00
C THR A 115 -1.89 -0.71 -2.35
N LEU A 116 -2.81 0.25 -2.49
CA LEU A 116 -3.48 0.49 -3.77
C LEU A 116 -2.50 0.97 -4.85
N HIS A 117 -1.67 1.96 -4.56
CA HIS A 117 -0.66 2.46 -5.52
C HIS A 117 0.32 1.35 -5.89
N ALA A 118 0.76 0.54 -4.92
CA ALA A 118 1.67 -0.58 -5.14
C ALA A 118 1.06 -1.65 -6.05
N VAL A 119 -0.19 -2.03 -5.82
CA VAL A 119 -0.90 -3.00 -6.67
C VAL A 119 -1.12 -2.44 -8.07
N MET A 120 -1.62 -1.21 -8.20
CA MET A 120 -1.85 -0.59 -9.51
C MET A 120 -0.56 -0.47 -10.32
N ALA A 121 0.52 0.03 -9.71
CA ALA A 121 1.81 0.15 -10.38
C ALA A 121 2.39 -1.23 -10.77
N THR A 122 2.25 -2.23 -9.91
CA THR A 122 2.70 -3.60 -10.19
C THR A 122 1.92 -4.26 -11.31
N THR A 123 0.60 -4.08 -11.35
CA THR A 123 -0.22 -4.61 -12.44
C THR A 123 0.14 -3.95 -13.76
N VAL A 124 0.26 -2.63 -13.80
CA VAL A 124 0.51 -1.89 -15.04
C VAL A 124 1.94 -2.11 -15.55
N LEU A 125 2.96 -1.91 -14.72
CA LEU A 125 4.35 -2.13 -15.15
C LEU A 125 4.66 -3.61 -15.36
N GLY A 126 4.01 -4.51 -14.62
CA GLY A 126 4.15 -5.95 -14.81
C GLY A 126 3.52 -6.46 -16.10
N TYR A 127 2.44 -5.82 -16.57
CA TYR A 127 1.90 -6.08 -17.90
C TYR A 127 2.89 -5.66 -19.01
N ILE A 128 3.57 -4.54 -18.79
CA ILE A 128 4.51 -3.95 -19.75
C ILE A 128 5.85 -4.71 -19.79
N GLN A 129 6.37 -5.06 -18.63
CA GLN A 129 7.63 -5.78 -18.46
C GLN A 129 7.45 -6.86 -17.39
N PRO A 130 6.98 -8.06 -17.77
CA PRO A 130 6.71 -9.15 -16.83
C PRO A 130 7.91 -9.57 -16.00
N LEU A 131 9.14 -9.38 -16.49
CA LEU A 131 10.36 -9.72 -15.76
C LEU A 131 10.49 -8.93 -14.45
N LEU A 132 9.97 -7.70 -14.39
CA LEU A 132 10.01 -6.87 -13.17
C LEU A 132 9.07 -7.41 -12.08
N LEU A 133 8.06 -8.23 -12.42
CA LEU A 133 7.15 -8.82 -11.43
C LEU A 133 7.87 -9.64 -10.37
N ILE A 134 9.00 -10.27 -10.72
CA ILE A 134 9.82 -11.05 -9.79
C ILE A 134 10.27 -10.19 -8.60
N LEU A 135 10.54 -8.89 -8.83
CA LEU A 135 10.94 -7.94 -7.79
C LEU A 135 9.73 -7.19 -7.22
N MET A 136 8.79 -6.79 -8.07
CA MET A 136 7.67 -5.93 -7.70
C MET A 136 6.61 -6.65 -6.85
N LEU A 137 6.35 -7.93 -7.09
CA LEU A 137 5.39 -8.72 -6.31
C LEU A 137 5.82 -8.88 -4.85
N PRO A 138 7.04 -9.38 -4.52
CA PRO A 138 7.46 -9.48 -3.13
C PRO A 138 7.54 -8.10 -2.47
N PHE A 139 7.96 -7.06 -3.20
CA PHE A 139 7.97 -5.70 -2.67
C PHE A 139 6.56 -5.18 -2.35
N THR A 140 5.56 -5.44 -3.21
CA THR A 140 4.16 -5.05 -2.97
C THR A 140 3.59 -5.73 -1.74
N LEU A 141 3.91 -7.01 -1.53
CA LEU A 141 3.53 -7.73 -0.31
C LEU A 141 4.18 -7.14 0.93
N LEU A 142 5.47 -6.79 0.86
CA LEU A 142 6.18 -6.13 1.95
C LEU A 142 5.59 -4.75 2.28
N VAL A 143 5.19 -3.97 1.26
CA VAL A 143 4.48 -2.69 1.44
C VAL A 143 3.09 -2.90 2.04
N ALA A 144 2.39 -3.98 1.71
CA ALA A 144 1.11 -4.31 2.36
C ALA A 144 1.30 -4.65 3.85
N LEU A 145 2.31 -5.48 4.16
CA LEU A 145 2.66 -5.88 5.52
C LEU A 145 3.14 -4.70 6.37
N SER A 146 3.92 -3.78 5.80
CA SER A 146 4.42 -2.61 6.52
C SER A 146 3.28 -1.77 7.12
N ARG A 147 2.11 -1.72 6.46
CA ARG A 147 0.94 -0.97 6.94
C ARG A 147 0.14 -1.65 8.05
N MET A 148 0.34 -2.95 8.24
CA MET A 148 -0.23 -3.70 9.36
C MET A 148 0.71 -3.73 10.56
N ILE A 149 2.02 -3.66 10.31
CA ILE A 149 3.08 -3.70 11.33
C ILE A 149 3.34 -2.30 11.92
N LEU A 150 3.29 -1.21 11.13
CA LEU A 150 3.56 0.17 11.56
C LEU A 150 2.29 0.99 11.85
#